data_AF-A0A093ZKE4-F1
#
_entry.id   AF-A0A093ZKE4-F1
#
_cell.length_a   1.000
_cell.length_b   1.000
_cell.length_c   1.000
_cell.angle_alpha   90.00
_cell.angle_beta   90.00
_cell.angle_gamma   90.00
#
_symmetry.space_group_name_H-M   'P 1'
#
loop_
_entity.id
_entity.type
_entity.pdbx_description
1 polymer ?
#
loop_
_entity_poly.entity_id
_entity_poly.type
_entity_poly.pdbx_seq_one_letter_code
_entity_poly.pdbx_strand_id
1 'polypeptide(L)'
;MDFEKLKSSELWKGVASSPIRAISGATLAAQVLEHLNATIASKGKKKLGIQFGAYGTFLSFFGLAQLPAANNDFTGVVDYASSMTFEMFTSKTVAKDSFPAEDDISVRFLSSNGSAAYVGQTAYPLFGQKETVLPYKTFVSEMKKFAIGDQESWCKACGKADGACAAYSASSDAGASSSDEGKTGGNGGNKISLPVAGVIGALVTLAVVLGLEALFMVAGGFRLSKKRAAGGVTEVSQAGKV
;
A
#
# COMPACT_ATOMS: atom_id res chain seq x y z
N MET A 1 0.14 -18.36 -35.94
CA MET A 1 -0.38 -17.87 -34.64
C MET A 1 0.62 -18.27 -33.59
N ASP A 2 1.24 -17.29 -32.96
CA ASP A 2 2.38 -17.49 -32.08
C ASP A 2 1.88 -17.80 -30.65
N PHE A 3 1.97 -19.07 -30.27
CA PHE A 3 1.40 -19.58 -29.01
C PHE A 3 2.03 -18.91 -27.77
N GLU A 4 3.30 -18.50 -27.85
CA GLU A 4 3.97 -17.75 -26.77
C GLU A 4 3.40 -16.34 -26.62
N LYS A 5 3.07 -15.69 -27.75
CA LYS A 5 2.47 -14.35 -27.75
C LYS A 5 1.04 -14.37 -27.19
N LEU A 6 0.29 -15.44 -27.47
CA LEU A 6 -1.04 -15.65 -26.89
C LEU A 6 -0.95 -15.92 -25.37
N LYS A 7 -0.05 -16.82 -24.94
CA LYS A 7 0.15 -17.13 -23.52
C LYS A 7 0.64 -15.91 -22.73
N SER A 8 1.55 -15.12 -23.30
CA SER A 8 1.98 -13.83 -22.77
C SER A 8 0.79 -12.88 -22.62
N SER A 9 -0.02 -12.72 -23.67
CA SER A 9 -1.20 -11.83 -23.63
C SER A 9 -2.25 -12.22 -22.57
N GLU A 10 -2.46 -13.52 -22.33
CA GLU A 10 -3.38 -14.00 -21.29
C GLU A 10 -2.81 -13.86 -19.89
N LEU A 11 -1.50 -14.08 -19.71
CA LEU A 11 -0.80 -13.82 -18.46
C LEU A 11 -0.86 -12.33 -18.07
N TRP A 12 -0.70 -11.41 -19.04
CA TRP A 12 -0.84 -9.97 -18.79
C TRP A 12 -2.28 -9.55 -18.50
N LYS A 13 -3.27 -10.17 -19.16
CA LYS A 13 -4.69 -9.99 -18.78
C LYS A 13 -4.96 -10.48 -17.36
N GLY A 14 -4.31 -11.55 -16.91
CA GLY A 14 -4.38 -12.06 -15.54
C GLY A 14 -3.83 -11.10 -14.48
N VAL A 15 -2.69 -10.44 -14.77
CA VAL A 15 -2.11 -9.42 -13.89
C VAL A 15 -2.95 -8.14 -13.87
N ALA A 16 -3.47 -7.72 -15.02
CA ALA A 16 -4.36 -6.57 -15.12
C ALA A 16 -5.74 -6.81 -14.49
N SER A 17 -6.23 -8.05 -14.47
CA SER A 17 -7.53 -8.41 -13.88
C SER A 17 -7.48 -8.70 -12.37
N SER A 18 -6.29 -8.81 -11.78
CA SER A 18 -6.13 -9.06 -10.35
C SER A 18 -4.95 -8.27 -9.77
N PRO A 19 -5.13 -6.98 -9.46
CA PRO A 19 -4.08 -6.11 -8.91
C PRO A 19 -3.38 -6.67 -7.68
N ILE A 20 -4.06 -7.55 -6.92
CA ILE A 20 -3.47 -8.21 -5.75
C ILE A 20 -2.27 -9.09 -6.09
N ARG A 21 -2.21 -9.69 -7.29
CA ARG A 21 -1.06 -10.49 -7.75
C ARG A 21 0.17 -9.63 -8.03
N ALA A 22 -0.04 -8.35 -8.33
CA ALA A 22 1.01 -7.37 -8.59
C ALA A 22 1.00 -6.24 -7.54
N ILE A 23 0.58 -6.55 -6.30
CA ILE A 23 0.34 -5.55 -5.26
C ILE A 23 1.57 -4.68 -4.96
N SER A 24 2.79 -5.24 -5.01
CA SER A 24 4.00 -4.47 -4.80
C SER A 24 4.22 -3.41 -5.89
N GLY A 25 3.87 -3.72 -7.14
CA GLY A 25 3.88 -2.77 -8.24
C GLY A 25 2.77 -1.73 -8.13
N ALA A 26 1.58 -2.14 -7.68
CA ALA A 26 0.46 -1.23 -7.42
C ALA A 26 0.73 -0.24 -6.28
N THR A 27 1.38 -0.70 -5.20
CA THR A 27 1.84 0.15 -4.10
C THR A 27 2.96 1.08 -4.54
N LEU A 28 3.94 0.58 -5.29
CA LEU A 28 4.98 1.43 -5.86
C LEU A 28 4.36 2.55 -6.72
N ALA A 29 3.35 2.24 -7.52
CA ALA A 29 2.69 3.23 -8.35
C ALA A 29 2.03 4.34 -7.52
N ALA A 30 1.37 4.00 -6.41
CA ALA A 30 0.83 4.98 -5.48
C ALA A 30 1.93 5.87 -4.86
N GLN A 31 3.05 5.27 -4.44
CA GLN A 31 4.18 5.99 -3.85
C GLN A 31 4.86 6.94 -4.86
N VAL A 32 4.97 6.53 -6.12
CA VAL A 32 5.48 7.39 -7.21
C VAL A 32 4.55 8.59 -7.39
N LEU A 33 3.23 8.36 -7.44
CA LEU A 33 2.24 9.44 -7.54
C LEU A 33 2.32 10.41 -6.36
N GLU A 34 2.41 9.89 -5.14
CA GLU A 34 2.55 10.68 -3.92
C GLU A 34 3.81 11.56 -3.98
N HIS A 35 4.95 10.97 -4.34
CA HIS A 35 6.21 11.68 -4.41
C HIS A 35 6.20 12.79 -5.46
N LEU A 36 5.74 12.49 -6.68
CA LEU A 36 5.68 13.47 -7.76
C LEU A 36 4.69 14.59 -7.47
N ASN A 37 3.54 14.28 -6.85
CA ASN A 37 2.59 15.29 -6.40
C ASN A 37 3.21 16.18 -5.30
N ALA A 38 3.97 15.59 -4.37
CA ALA A 38 4.67 16.35 -3.34
C ALA A 38 5.75 17.28 -3.92
N THR A 39 6.41 16.88 -5.01
CA THR A 39 7.32 17.75 -5.78
C THR A 39 6.58 18.98 -6.31
N ILE A 40 5.43 18.79 -6.96
CA ILE A 40 4.60 19.89 -7.50
C ILE A 40 4.07 20.79 -6.37
N ALA A 41 3.43 20.20 -5.36
CA ALA A 41 2.84 20.93 -4.23
C ALA A 41 3.88 21.75 -3.46
N SER A 42 5.12 21.24 -3.36
CA SER A 42 6.22 21.94 -2.72
C SER A 42 6.99 22.88 -3.64
N LYS A 43 6.59 23.02 -4.91
CA LYS A 43 7.28 23.80 -5.95
C LYS A 43 8.76 23.41 -6.07
N GLY A 44 9.03 22.10 -6.05
CA GLY A 44 10.38 21.55 -6.21
C GLY A 44 11.27 21.66 -4.98
N LYS A 45 10.72 21.86 -3.76
CA LYS A 45 11.53 21.72 -2.53
C LYS A 45 11.84 20.25 -2.23
N LYS A 46 10.93 19.34 -2.60
CA LYS A 46 11.16 17.89 -2.65
C LYS A 46 11.49 17.53 -4.10
N LYS A 47 12.72 17.08 -4.39
CA LYS A 47 13.18 16.83 -5.78
C LYS A 47 13.54 15.38 -6.07
N LEU A 48 13.99 14.65 -5.06
CA LEU A 48 14.55 13.32 -5.21
C LEU A 48 13.91 12.39 -4.19
N GLY A 49 13.42 11.26 -4.69
CA GLY A 49 12.93 10.13 -3.91
C GLY A 49 13.69 8.89 -4.33
N ILE A 50 14.31 8.22 -3.36
CA ILE A 50 15.01 6.95 -3.58
C ILE A 50 14.31 5.90 -2.76
N GLN A 51 13.98 4.78 -3.40
CA GLN A 51 13.38 3.63 -2.76
C GLN A 51 14.16 2.39 -3.16
N PHE A 52 14.33 1.47 -2.22
CA PHE A 52 14.96 0.18 -2.44
C PHE A 52 13.89 -0.90 -2.34
N GLY A 53 13.87 -1.81 -3.30
CA GLY A 53 12.87 -2.85 -3.40
C GLY A 53 13.46 -4.15 -3.94
N ALA A 54 12.67 -5.22 -3.84
CA ALA A 54 13.04 -6.51 -4.40
C ALA A 54 12.72 -6.57 -5.91
N TYR A 55 13.33 -7.53 -6.60
CA TYR A 55 13.06 -7.80 -8.03
C TYR A 55 11.57 -8.04 -8.32
N GLY A 56 10.81 -8.59 -7.36
CA GLY A 56 9.37 -8.81 -7.49
C GLY A 56 8.57 -7.51 -7.68
N THR A 57 9.04 -6.37 -7.16
CA THR A 57 8.40 -5.06 -7.38
C THR A 57 8.57 -4.60 -8.82
N PHE A 58 9.75 -4.83 -9.42
CA PHE A 58 9.99 -4.54 -10.83
C PHE A 58 9.03 -5.33 -11.72
N LEU A 59 9.01 -6.66 -11.56
CA LEU A 59 8.14 -7.55 -12.34
C LEU A 59 6.65 -7.18 -12.21
N SER A 60 6.22 -6.88 -10.99
CA SER A 60 4.84 -6.45 -10.73
C SER A 60 4.51 -5.13 -11.43
N PHE A 61 5.40 -4.14 -11.34
CA PHE A 61 5.21 -2.86 -12.02
C PHE A 61 5.26 -3.01 -13.55
N PHE A 62 6.18 -3.81 -14.09
CA PHE A 62 6.31 -4.04 -15.53
C PHE A 62 5.03 -4.56 -16.16
N GLY A 63 4.36 -5.50 -15.50
CA GLY A 63 3.08 -6.02 -15.95
C GLY A 63 1.95 -5.01 -15.90
N LEU A 64 1.84 -4.29 -14.79
CA LEU A 64 0.80 -3.26 -14.62
C LEU A 64 0.98 -2.10 -15.60
N ALA A 65 2.22 -1.69 -15.86
CA ALA A 65 2.57 -0.62 -16.78
C ALA A 65 2.69 -1.08 -18.25
N GLN A 66 2.40 -2.35 -18.56
CA GLN A 66 2.45 -2.92 -19.91
C GLN A 66 3.79 -2.73 -20.64
N LEU A 67 4.90 -2.73 -19.89
CA LEU A 67 6.25 -2.57 -20.44
C LEU A 67 6.71 -3.68 -21.41
N PRO A 68 6.23 -4.94 -21.31
CA PRO A 68 6.51 -5.97 -22.32
C PRO A 68 6.07 -5.61 -23.74
N ALA A 69 5.10 -4.70 -23.90
CA ALA A 69 4.72 -4.19 -25.22
C ALA A 69 5.80 -3.28 -25.83
N ALA A 70 6.67 -2.68 -25.01
CA ALA A 70 7.75 -1.81 -25.43
C ALA A 70 9.05 -2.60 -25.70
N ASN A 71 9.39 -3.58 -24.86
CA ASN A 71 10.55 -4.45 -25.02
C ASN A 71 10.30 -5.80 -24.31
N ASN A 72 10.67 -6.90 -24.96
CA ASN A 72 10.55 -8.26 -24.41
C ASN A 72 11.40 -8.47 -23.14
N ASP A 73 12.47 -7.70 -22.93
CA ASP A 73 13.30 -7.83 -21.73
C ASP A 73 12.51 -7.60 -20.42
N PHE A 74 11.40 -6.87 -20.48
CA PHE A 74 10.50 -6.65 -19.34
C PHE A 74 9.69 -7.89 -18.92
N THR A 75 9.88 -9.03 -19.58
CA THR A 75 9.37 -10.33 -19.10
C THR A 75 10.39 -11.09 -18.25
N GLY A 76 11.65 -10.64 -18.21
CA GLY A 76 12.74 -11.26 -17.46
C GLY A 76 12.92 -10.72 -16.05
N VAL A 77 13.65 -11.46 -15.22
CA VAL A 77 14.11 -10.97 -13.90
C VAL A 77 15.23 -9.95 -14.13
N VAL A 78 15.17 -8.83 -13.40
CA VAL A 78 16.18 -7.79 -13.47
C VAL A 78 17.49 -8.23 -12.80
N ASP A 79 18.62 -7.77 -13.34
CA ASP A 79 19.95 -7.97 -12.78
C ASP A 79 20.12 -7.19 -11.47
N TYR A 80 21.15 -7.55 -10.71
CA TYR A 80 21.50 -6.83 -9.49
C TYR A 80 21.79 -5.35 -9.76
N ALA A 81 21.38 -4.49 -8.82
CA ALA A 81 21.50 -3.03 -8.90
C ALA A 81 20.78 -2.37 -10.09
N SER A 82 19.79 -3.06 -10.67
CA SER A 82 18.84 -2.47 -11.63
C SER A 82 18.05 -1.32 -11.02
N SER A 83 17.58 -0.41 -11.87
CA SER A 83 16.79 0.75 -11.44
C SER A 83 15.63 1.06 -12.39
N MET A 84 14.56 1.59 -11.81
CA MET A 84 13.46 2.26 -12.49
C MET A 84 13.46 3.72 -12.05
N THR A 85 13.47 4.63 -13.00
CA THR A 85 13.49 6.07 -12.74
C THR A 85 12.28 6.72 -13.39
N PHE A 86 11.51 7.46 -12.59
CA PHE A 86 10.42 8.31 -13.07
C PHE A 86 10.90 9.75 -13.00
N GLU A 87 11.25 10.32 -14.15
CA GLU A 87 11.78 11.66 -14.23
C GLU A 87 10.68 12.64 -14.61
N MET A 88 10.45 13.62 -13.73
CA MET A 88 9.56 14.75 -13.97
C MET A 88 10.37 15.95 -14.46
N PHE A 89 9.97 16.51 -15.59
CA PHE A 89 10.70 17.62 -16.21
C PHE A 89 9.76 18.56 -16.99
N THR A 90 10.28 19.71 -17.41
CA THR A 90 9.61 20.61 -18.35
C THR A 90 10.61 21.05 -19.42
N SER A 91 10.13 21.19 -20.65
CA SER A 91 10.92 21.75 -21.77
C SER A 91 10.62 23.23 -22.00
N LYS A 92 9.72 23.83 -21.22
CA LYS A 92 9.43 25.27 -21.28
C LYS A 92 10.50 26.04 -20.50
N THR A 93 10.82 27.24 -20.98
CA THR A 93 11.64 28.17 -20.23
C THR A 93 10.87 28.62 -18.99
N VAL A 94 11.42 28.31 -17.82
CA VAL A 94 10.86 28.71 -16.53
C VAL A 94 11.66 29.92 -16.03
N ALA A 95 10.96 30.98 -15.61
CA ALA A 95 11.62 32.15 -15.06
C ALA A 95 12.41 31.77 -13.78
N LYS A 96 13.49 32.49 -13.51
CA LYS A 96 14.29 32.29 -12.30
C LYS A 96 13.39 32.36 -11.06
N ASP A 97 13.58 31.43 -10.12
CA ASP A 97 12.82 31.32 -8.87
C ASP A 97 11.31 31.06 -9.03
N SER A 98 10.86 30.65 -10.23
CA SER A 98 9.50 30.19 -10.50
C SER A 98 9.42 28.67 -10.70
N PHE A 99 8.20 28.13 -10.68
CA PHE A 99 7.92 26.72 -10.93
C PHE A 99 6.99 26.61 -12.14
N PRO A 100 7.19 25.64 -13.06
CA PRO A 100 6.35 25.51 -14.24
C PRO A 100 4.88 25.26 -13.87
N ALA A 101 3.97 25.69 -14.74
CA ALA A 101 2.58 25.27 -14.65
C ALA A 101 2.49 23.76 -14.84
N GLU A 102 1.54 23.10 -14.16
CA GLU A 102 1.40 21.64 -14.22
C GLU A 102 1.20 21.12 -15.66
N ASP A 103 0.50 21.89 -16.50
CA ASP A 103 0.28 21.56 -17.92
C ASP A 103 1.56 21.58 -18.77
N ASP A 104 2.61 22.25 -18.29
CA ASP A 104 3.93 22.27 -18.93
C ASP A 104 4.87 21.17 -18.38
N ILE A 105 4.40 20.33 -17.45
CA ILE A 105 5.18 19.25 -16.85
C ILE A 105 4.94 17.95 -17.58
N SER A 106 6.02 17.25 -17.86
CA SER A 106 6.03 15.91 -18.44
C SER A 106 6.75 14.92 -17.52
N VAL A 107 6.47 13.64 -17.71
CA VAL A 107 7.14 12.52 -17.06
C VAL A 107 7.67 11.57 -18.10
N ARG A 108 8.88 11.05 -17.89
CA ARG A 108 9.42 9.91 -18.65
C ARG A 108 9.87 8.81 -17.71
N PHE A 109 9.78 7.58 -18.19
CA PHE A 109 10.28 6.40 -17.50
C PHE A 109 11.60 5.96 -18.09
N LEU A 110 12.60 5.76 -17.23
CA LEU A 110 13.88 5.19 -17.60
C LEU A 110 14.13 3.91 -16.83
N SER A 111 14.80 2.95 -17.46
CA SER A 111 15.22 1.71 -16.83
C SER A 111 16.69 1.42 -17.11
N SER A 112 17.35 0.84 -16.10
CA SER A 112 18.66 0.18 -16.23
C SER A 112 18.50 -1.26 -15.74
N ASN A 113 18.89 -2.21 -16.57
CA ASN A 113 19.05 -3.61 -16.15
C ASN A 113 20.52 -3.83 -15.77
N GLY A 114 20.80 -3.78 -14.46
CA GLY A 114 22.14 -3.66 -13.90
C GLY A 114 22.48 -2.24 -13.42
N SER A 115 23.67 -2.08 -12.84
CA SER A 115 24.17 -0.80 -12.34
C SER A 115 24.21 0.27 -13.45
N ALA A 116 23.37 1.31 -13.31
CA ALA A 116 23.21 2.38 -14.29
C ALA A 116 24.52 3.09 -14.69
N ALA A 117 25.52 3.13 -13.82
CA ALA A 117 26.84 3.70 -14.11
C ALA A 117 27.62 2.95 -15.21
N TYR A 118 27.32 1.66 -15.43
CA TYR A 118 27.99 0.82 -16.42
C TYR A 118 27.13 0.61 -17.67
N VAL A 119 25.82 0.42 -17.49
CA VAL A 119 24.90 0.08 -18.59
C VAL A 119 24.10 1.28 -19.12
N GLY A 120 24.18 2.43 -18.45
CA GLY A 120 23.36 3.61 -18.75
C GLY A 120 21.90 3.45 -18.36
N GLN A 121 21.08 4.43 -18.76
CA GLN A 121 19.63 4.44 -18.58
C GLN A 121 18.95 4.59 -19.94
N THR A 122 17.92 3.78 -20.20
CA THR A 122 17.14 3.83 -21.45
C THR A 122 15.71 4.25 -21.15
N ALA A 123 15.19 5.19 -21.93
CA ALA A 123 13.79 5.62 -21.82
C ALA A 123 12.86 4.64 -22.55
N TYR A 124 11.76 4.26 -21.91
CA TYR A 124 10.76 3.36 -22.49
C TYR A 124 9.35 3.97 -22.39
N PRO A 125 8.48 3.73 -23.39
CA PRO A 125 7.10 4.15 -23.29
C PRO A 125 6.36 3.33 -22.23
N LEU A 126 5.47 3.99 -21.50
CA LEU A 126 4.62 3.35 -20.48
C LEU A 126 3.23 3.07 -21.02
N PHE A 127 2.51 2.16 -20.36
CA PHE A 127 1.07 1.91 -20.53
C PHE A 127 0.67 1.45 -21.94
N GLY A 128 1.57 0.72 -22.61
CA GLY A 128 1.35 0.25 -23.98
C GLY A 128 1.32 1.36 -25.03
N GLN A 129 1.75 2.57 -24.69
CA GLN A 129 1.84 3.70 -25.61
C GLN A 129 3.12 3.62 -26.45
N LYS A 130 3.29 4.59 -27.36
CA LYS A 130 4.48 4.70 -28.23
C LYS A 130 5.47 5.76 -27.76
N GLU A 131 4.97 6.81 -27.12
CA GLU A 131 5.77 7.95 -26.71
C GLU A 131 6.48 7.69 -25.37
N THR A 132 7.75 8.08 -25.27
CA THR A 132 8.56 7.96 -24.04
C THR A 132 8.37 9.14 -23.08
N VAL A 133 7.71 10.21 -23.54
CA VAL A 133 7.42 11.42 -22.77
C VAL A 133 5.90 11.59 -22.69
N LEU A 134 5.38 11.63 -21.47
CA LEU A 134 3.95 11.76 -21.20
C LEU A 134 3.66 13.09 -20.49
N PRO A 135 2.59 13.81 -20.86
CA PRO A 135 2.07 14.90 -20.03
C PRO A 135 1.80 14.38 -18.61
N TYR A 136 2.11 15.18 -17.59
CA TYR A 136 1.99 14.76 -16.19
C TYR A 136 0.57 14.26 -15.86
N LYS A 137 -0.46 14.98 -16.33
CA LYS A 137 -1.86 14.58 -16.13
C LYS A 137 -2.18 13.21 -16.73
N THR A 138 -1.67 12.92 -17.93
CA THR A 138 -1.81 11.60 -18.57
C THR A 138 -1.13 10.53 -17.73
N PHE A 139 0.13 10.75 -17.32
CA PHE A 139 0.86 9.82 -16.45
C PHE A 139 0.09 9.52 -15.16
N VAL A 140 -0.44 10.56 -14.49
CA VAL A 140 -1.24 10.38 -13.27
C VAL A 140 -2.49 9.56 -13.54
N SER A 141 -3.21 9.84 -14.63
CA SER A 141 -4.44 9.14 -14.98
C SER A 141 -4.22 7.65 -15.25
N GLU A 142 -3.12 7.29 -15.93
CA GLU A 142 -2.77 5.91 -16.24
C GLU A 142 -2.30 5.15 -15.01
N MET A 143 -1.42 5.73 -14.19
CA MET A 143 -0.95 5.13 -12.94
C MET A 143 -2.11 4.86 -11.96
N LYS A 144 -3.08 5.78 -11.87
CA LYS A 144 -4.26 5.63 -11.00
C LYS A 144 -5.16 4.45 -11.38
N LYS A 145 -5.07 3.90 -12.60
CA LYS A 145 -5.86 2.72 -12.99
C LYS A 145 -5.51 1.48 -12.18
N PHE A 146 -4.30 1.41 -11.65
CA PHE A 146 -3.80 0.24 -10.91
C PHE A 146 -3.11 0.56 -9.59
N ALA A 147 -2.89 1.84 -9.25
CA ALA A 147 -2.27 2.23 -8.00
C ALA A 147 -3.15 1.87 -6.78
N ILE A 148 -2.54 1.29 -5.75
CA ILE A 148 -3.17 0.97 -4.47
C ILE A 148 -2.33 1.63 -3.37
N GLY A 149 -2.84 2.74 -2.83
CA GLY A 149 -2.12 3.58 -1.86
C GLY A 149 -2.79 3.70 -0.50
N ASP A 150 -4.00 3.15 -0.35
CA ASP A 150 -4.80 3.28 0.86
C ASP A 150 -5.26 1.91 1.38
N GLN A 151 -5.60 1.87 2.67
CA GLN A 151 -5.97 0.64 3.34
C GLN A 151 -7.27 0.03 2.80
N GLU A 152 -8.22 0.86 2.38
CA GLU A 152 -9.51 0.40 1.87
C GLU A 152 -9.34 -0.34 0.54
N SER A 153 -8.63 0.27 -0.42
CA SER A 153 -8.33 -0.34 -1.71
C SER A 153 -7.47 -1.59 -1.57
N TRP A 154 -6.52 -1.61 -0.64
CA TRP A 154 -5.73 -2.80 -0.32
C TRP A 154 -6.60 -3.94 0.21
N CYS A 155 -7.48 -3.66 1.18
CA CYS A 155 -8.37 -4.65 1.77
C CYS A 155 -9.35 -5.23 0.75
N LYS A 156 -9.92 -4.37 -0.10
CA LYS A 156 -10.78 -4.77 -1.22
C LYS A 156 -10.04 -5.68 -2.20
N ALA A 157 -8.81 -5.32 -2.58
CA ALA A 157 -8.00 -6.15 -3.47
C ALA A 157 -7.59 -7.48 -2.83
N CYS A 158 -7.31 -7.49 -1.53
CA CYS A 158 -6.91 -8.68 -0.77
C CYS A 158 -8.07 -9.67 -0.53
N GLY A 159 -9.32 -9.19 -0.49
CA GLY A 159 -10.50 -10.01 -0.28
C GLY A 159 -10.63 -10.53 1.17
N LYS A 160 -10.05 -9.81 2.14
CA LYS A 160 -10.15 -10.13 3.57
C LYS A 160 -11.19 -9.25 4.25
N ALA A 161 -11.99 -9.86 5.12
CA ALA A 161 -13.07 -9.19 5.83
C ALA A 161 -12.83 -9.07 7.36
N ASP A 162 -11.63 -9.43 7.82
CA ASP A 162 -11.25 -9.52 9.22
C ASP A 162 -10.05 -8.62 9.55
N GLY A 163 -9.70 -8.57 10.84
CA GLY A 163 -8.55 -7.80 11.34
C GLY A 163 -8.59 -6.33 10.92
N ALA A 164 -7.49 -5.85 10.35
CA ALA A 164 -7.36 -4.47 9.86
C ALA A 164 -8.31 -4.13 8.69
N CYS A 165 -8.92 -5.13 8.05
CA CYS A 165 -9.86 -4.95 6.94
C CYS A 165 -11.34 -4.95 7.37
N ALA A 166 -11.63 -5.28 8.64
CA ALA A 166 -13.00 -5.36 9.14
C ALA A 166 -13.80 -4.05 8.93
N ALA A 167 -13.13 -2.90 9.09
CA ALA A 167 -13.74 -1.58 8.89
C ALA A 167 -14.19 -1.31 7.44
N TYR A 168 -13.61 -2.02 6.47
CA TYR A 168 -13.86 -1.82 5.03
C TYR A 168 -14.71 -2.94 4.42
N SER A 169 -15.22 -3.86 5.24
CA SER A 169 -15.94 -5.05 4.81
C SER A 169 -17.44 -4.83 4.66
N ALA A 170 -17.98 -3.77 5.25
CA ALA A 170 -19.42 -3.50 5.30
C ALA A 170 -19.99 -2.82 4.05
N SER A 171 -19.16 -2.57 3.03
CA SER A 171 -19.53 -1.78 1.84
C SER A 171 -19.51 -2.56 0.52
N SER A 172 -19.51 -3.90 0.57
CA SER A 172 -19.58 -4.78 -0.60
C SER A 172 -20.73 -5.79 -0.49
N ASP A 173 -21.81 -5.49 -1.22
CA ASP A 173 -22.81 -6.39 -1.80
C ASP A 173 -23.93 -7.02 -0.94
N ALA A 174 -25.05 -6.29 -0.92
CA ALA A 174 -26.31 -6.85 -1.40
C ALA A 174 -26.22 -7.04 -2.93
N GLY A 175 -25.81 -8.22 -3.37
CA GLY A 175 -25.64 -8.53 -4.79
C GLY A 175 -25.44 -10.03 -4.98
N ALA A 176 -26.46 -10.70 -5.50
CA ALA A 176 -26.65 -12.15 -5.48
C ALA A 176 -25.55 -12.96 -6.20
N SER A 177 -25.14 -14.06 -5.57
CA SER A 177 -24.98 -15.38 -6.19
C SER A 177 -25.08 -16.44 -5.10
N SER A 178 -26.26 -17.01 -4.96
CA SER A 178 -26.56 -18.16 -4.11
C SER A 178 -25.89 -19.41 -4.66
N SER A 179 -24.92 -19.95 -3.91
CA SER A 179 -24.62 -21.37 -3.91
C SER A 179 -24.63 -21.83 -2.47
N ASP A 180 -25.78 -22.37 -2.10
CA ASP A 180 -26.01 -23.18 -0.91
C ASP A 180 -24.93 -24.25 -0.74
N GLU A 181 -24.35 -24.32 0.46
CA GLU A 181 -24.09 -25.60 1.13
C GLU A 181 -23.84 -25.39 2.64
N GLY A 182 -24.81 -25.84 3.45
CA GLY A 182 -24.55 -26.54 4.70
C GLY A 182 -24.36 -25.73 5.98
N LYS A 183 -25.46 -25.45 6.70
CA LYS A 183 -25.84 -26.22 7.91
C LYS A 183 -27.12 -25.69 8.56
N THR A 184 -28.11 -26.57 8.57
CA THR A 184 -29.32 -26.52 9.41
C THR A 184 -28.99 -26.75 10.89
N GLY A 185 -29.64 -25.97 11.76
CA GLY A 185 -29.98 -26.39 13.12
C GLY A 185 -29.67 -25.36 14.21
N GLY A 186 -30.70 -24.74 14.78
CA GLY A 186 -30.56 -24.05 16.07
C GLY A 186 -31.55 -22.91 16.29
N ASN A 187 -32.62 -23.22 17.02
CA ASN A 187 -33.75 -22.36 17.37
C ASN A 187 -33.36 -21.11 18.20
N GLY A 188 -34.18 -20.06 18.06
CA GLY A 188 -34.27 -18.82 18.86
C GLY A 188 -33.27 -18.55 20.00
N GLY A 189 -32.48 -17.49 19.85
CA GLY A 189 -31.70 -16.89 20.93
C GLY A 189 -31.06 -15.58 20.48
N ASN A 190 -31.34 -14.50 21.21
CA ASN A 190 -31.00 -13.10 20.93
C ASN A 190 -29.64 -12.90 20.23
N LYS A 191 -29.69 -12.28 19.03
CA LYS A 191 -28.50 -11.82 18.32
C LYS A 191 -27.84 -10.71 19.14
N ILE A 192 -26.81 -11.07 19.91
CA ILE A 192 -25.95 -10.13 20.63
C ILE A 192 -25.18 -9.32 19.58
N SER A 193 -25.39 -8.00 19.56
CA SER A 193 -24.70 -7.08 18.66
C SER A 193 -23.18 -7.14 18.89
N LEU A 194 -22.39 -7.08 17.82
CA LEU A 194 -20.92 -7.22 17.84
C LEU A 194 -20.15 -6.36 18.88
N PRO A 195 -20.59 -5.14 19.28
CA PRO A 195 -19.95 -4.40 20.36
C PRO A 195 -19.98 -5.14 21.71
N VAL A 196 -21.04 -5.92 21.97
CA VAL A 196 -21.27 -6.64 23.24
C VAL A 196 -20.41 -7.91 23.32
N ALA A 197 -20.10 -8.55 22.19
CA ALA A 197 -19.18 -9.69 22.15
C ALA A 197 -17.73 -9.28 22.52
N GLY A 198 -17.32 -8.06 22.15
CA GLY A 198 -16.01 -7.51 22.54
C GLY A 198 -15.87 -7.28 24.05
N VAL A 199 -16.94 -6.83 24.72
CA VAL A 199 -16.95 -6.62 26.18
C VAL A 199 -16.86 -7.95 26.92
N ILE A 200 -17.57 -8.99 26.44
CA ILE A 200 -17.51 -10.33 27.05
C ILE A 200 -16.08 -10.88 26.95
N GLY A 201 -15.42 -10.73 25.80
CA GLY A 201 -14.02 -11.13 25.63
C GLY A 201 -13.07 -10.44 26.61
N ALA A 202 -13.22 -9.12 26.79
CA ALA A 202 -12.39 -8.33 27.72
C ALA A 202 -12.60 -8.71 29.20
N LEU A 203 -13.84 -9.04 29.59
CA LEU A 203 -14.13 -9.46 30.97
C LEU A 203 -13.58 -10.86 31.26
N VAL A 204 -13.65 -11.78 30.29
CA VAL A 204 -13.12 -13.14 30.44
C VAL A 204 -11.60 -13.14 30.54
N THR A 205 -10.90 -12.37 29.71
CA THR A 205 -9.43 -12.27 29.79
C THR A 205 -8.98 -11.67 31.11
N LEU A 206 -9.66 -10.64 31.61
CA LEU A 206 -9.36 -10.02 32.89
C LEU A 206 -9.58 -11.00 34.06
N ALA A 207 -10.65 -11.80 34.03
CA ALA A 207 -10.90 -12.83 35.03
C ALA A 207 -9.83 -13.93 35.03
N VAL A 208 -9.38 -14.37 33.85
CA VAL A 208 -8.33 -15.39 33.73
C VAL A 208 -6.99 -14.86 34.25
N VAL A 209 -6.61 -13.64 33.88
CA VAL A 209 -5.35 -13.03 34.33
C VAL A 209 -5.33 -12.86 35.86
N LEU A 210 -6.39 -12.26 36.44
CA LEU A 210 -6.48 -12.11 37.89
C LEU A 210 -6.54 -13.47 38.61
N GLY A 211 -7.21 -14.46 38.02
CA GLY A 211 -7.26 -15.81 38.56
C GLY A 211 -5.88 -16.47 38.61
N LEU A 212 -5.09 -16.35 37.54
CA LEU A 212 -3.72 -16.86 37.48
C LEU A 212 -2.79 -16.14 38.46
N GLU A 213 -2.89 -14.81 38.56
CA GLU A 213 -2.12 -14.01 39.52
C GLU A 213 -2.44 -14.40 40.98
N ALA A 214 -3.73 -14.60 41.28
CA ALA A 214 -4.17 -15.06 42.61
C ALA A 214 -3.64 -16.47 42.93
N LEU A 215 -3.69 -17.40 41.97
CA LEU A 215 -3.14 -18.74 42.11
C LEU A 215 -1.63 -18.70 42.36
N PHE A 216 -0.91 -17.82 41.64
CA PHE A 216 0.52 -17.62 41.81
C PHE A 216 0.87 -17.07 43.19
N MET A 217 0.08 -16.11 43.71
CA MET A 217 0.28 -15.56 45.06
C MET A 217 0.01 -16.60 46.16
N VAL A 218 -1.01 -17.45 45.99
CA VAL A 218 -1.35 -18.52 46.95
C VAL A 218 -0.31 -19.64 46.93
N ALA A 219 0.11 -20.11 45.76
CA ALA A 219 1.13 -21.16 45.64
C ALA A 219 2.55 -20.68 45.98
N GLY A 220 2.86 -19.42 45.71
CA GLY A 220 4.16 -18.80 45.99
C GLY A 220 4.34 -18.24 47.40
N GLY A 221 3.31 -18.28 48.26
CA GLY A 221 3.38 -17.81 49.65
C GLY A 221 3.52 -16.28 49.83
N PHE A 222 3.27 -15.49 48.78
CA PHE A 222 3.40 -14.04 48.83
C PHE A 222 2.16 -13.40 49.46
N ARG A 223 2.35 -12.70 50.58
CA ARG A 223 1.29 -11.92 51.25
C ARG A 223 1.36 -10.46 50.79
N LEU A 224 0.23 -9.90 50.34
CA LEU A 224 0.10 -8.48 50.07
C LEU A 224 0.22 -7.70 51.39
N SER A 225 1.33 -6.97 51.58
CA SER A 225 1.48 -6.04 52.69
C SER A 225 0.89 -4.68 52.32
N LYS A 226 -0.09 -4.21 53.10
CA LYS A 226 -0.72 -2.91 52.90
C LYS A 226 0.26 -1.81 53.30
N LYS A 227 0.95 -1.18 52.33
CA LYS A 227 1.56 0.13 52.59
C LYS A 227 0.42 1.14 52.77
N ARG A 228 0.30 1.71 53.97
CA ARG A 228 -0.51 2.92 54.19
C ARG A 228 0.03 4.01 53.28
N ALA A 229 -0.84 4.58 52.46
CA ALA A 229 -0.55 5.78 51.69
C ALA A 229 -0.14 6.90 52.66
N ALA A 230 1.06 7.44 52.49
CA ALA A 230 1.34 8.80 52.92
C ALA A 230 0.54 9.71 51.98
N GLY A 231 -0.43 10.43 52.55
CA GLY A 231 -1.27 11.36 51.81
C GLY A 231 -0.48 12.58 51.32
N GLY A 232 -1.05 13.27 50.34
CA GLY A 232 -0.64 14.62 49.97
C GLY A 232 -0.68 14.86 48.47
N VAL A 233 -1.83 15.37 47.99
CA VAL A 233 -1.94 16.02 46.69
C VAL A 233 -1.12 17.32 46.75
N THR A 234 -0.30 17.62 45.74
CA THR A 234 0.03 19.03 45.44
C THR A 234 0.16 19.21 43.94
N GLU A 235 -0.85 19.86 43.40
CA GLU A 235 -0.90 20.56 42.14
C GLU A 235 0.20 21.64 42.12
N VAL A 236 1.00 21.71 41.04
CA VAL A 236 1.79 22.91 40.72
C VAL A 236 1.47 23.31 39.29
N SER A 237 0.80 24.46 39.20
CA SER A 237 0.52 25.24 38.02
C SER A 237 1.68 26.21 37.72
N GLN A 238 1.91 26.41 36.42
CA GLN A 238 2.32 27.64 35.72
C GLN A 238 3.81 28.02 35.50
N ALA A 239 4.05 28.42 34.24
CA ALA A 239 4.99 29.43 33.70
C ALA A 239 6.50 29.22 33.95
N GLY A 240 7.42 29.45 33.02
CA GLY A 240 7.46 30.36 31.89
C GLY A 240 8.77 31.16 31.99
N LYS A 241 9.64 30.97 30.98
CA LYS A 241 10.67 31.92 30.48
C LYS A 241 11.79 32.39 31.43
N VAL A 242 13.03 32.00 31.12
CA VAL A 242 14.13 32.91 30.65
C VAL A 242 14.95 32.14 29.63
#